data_AF-A0A7J6W375-F1
#
_entry.id   AF-A0A7J6W375-F1
#
_cell.length_a   1.000
_cell.length_b   1.000
_cell.length_c   1.000
_cell.angle_alpha   90.00
_cell.angle_beta   90.00
_cell.angle_gamma   90.00
#
_symmetry.space_group_name_H-M   'P 1'
#
loop_
_entity.id
_entity.type
_entity.pdbx_description
1 polymer ?
#
loop_
_entity_poly.entity_id
_entity_poly.type
_entity_poly.pdbx_seq_one_letter_code
_entity_poly.pdbx_strand_id
1 'polypeptide(L)' 'WGLARHFHYVPEILASFFWTVPALFVYGLPYFYVVYVTILLVDRAIRDDDRCRSKYGKYWKLYCDKVPYRIVPGIY' A
#
# COMPACT_ATOMS: atom_id res chain seq x y z
N TRP A 1 10.92 -1.68 5.00
CA TRP A 1 10.67 -3.14 4.96
C TRP A 1 10.60 -3.78 6.34
N GLY A 2 11.26 -3.27 7.39
CA GLY A 2 11.10 -3.81 8.76
C GLY A 2 9.80 -3.39 9.46
N LEU A 3 9.19 -2.26 9.06
CA LEU A 3 7.98 -1.72 9.68
C LEU A 3 6.69 -2.25 9.04
N ALA A 4 6.67 -2.30 7.70
CA ALA A 4 5.63 -2.91 6.88
C ALA A 4 6.28 -3.43 5.58
N ARG A 5 5.66 -4.45 4.98
CA ARG A 5 6.14 -5.10 3.76
C ARG A 5 6.09 -4.19 2.54
N HIS A 6 5.29 -3.13 2.53
CA HIS A 6 5.15 -2.14 1.45
C HIS A 6 4.97 -0.74 2.04
N PHE A 7 5.78 -0.36 3.02
CA PHE A 7 5.72 0.96 3.64
C PHE A 7 5.84 2.12 2.64
N HIS A 8 6.51 1.91 1.50
CA HIS A 8 6.65 2.88 0.43
C HIS A 8 5.33 3.25 -0.27
N TYR A 9 4.26 2.47 -0.12
CA TYR A 9 2.93 2.82 -0.62
C TYR A 9 2.26 3.94 0.20
N VAL A 10 2.64 4.12 1.47
CA VAL A 10 2.06 5.17 2.32
C VAL A 10 2.42 6.57 1.81
N PRO A 11 3.71 6.91 1.54
CA PRO A 11 4.07 8.17 0.90
C PRO A 11 3.43 8.37 -0.47
N GLU A 12 3.22 7.30 -1.24
CA GLU A 12 2.62 7.37 -2.57
C GLU A 12 1.14 7.78 -2.52
N ILE A 13 0.36 7.16 -1.62
CA ILE A 13 -1.03 7.55 -1.36
C ILE A 13 -1.07 8.97 -0.79
N LEU A 14 -0.17 9.31 0.13
CA LEU A 14 -0.11 10.64 0.73
C LEU A 14 0.24 11.73 -0.29
N ALA A 15 1.16 11.45 -1.22
CA ALA A 15 1.48 12.36 -2.31
C ALA A 15 0.28 12.55 -3.26
N SER A 16 -0.44 11.48 -3.59
CA SER A 16 -1.66 11.58 -4.40
C SER A 16 -2.74 12.46 -3.75
N PHE A 17 -2.84 12.41 -2.41
CA PHE A 17 -3.70 13.31 -1.65
C PHE A 17 -3.21 14.76 -1.72
N PHE A 18 -1.91 15.01 -1.52
CA PHE A 18 -1.37 16.37 -1.60
C PHE A 18 -1.44 16.99 -3.00
N TRP A 19 -1.48 16.19 -4.06
CA TRP A 19 -1.72 16.69 -5.42
C TRP A 19 -3.17 17.09 -5.66
N THR A 20 -4.11 16.48 -4.94
CA THR A 20 -5.55 16.67 -5.15
C THR A 20 -6.17 17.66 -4.16
N VAL A 21 -5.58 17.83 -2.98
CA VAL A 21 -6.06 18.76 -1.95
C VAL A 21 -6.16 20.24 -2.38
N PRO A 22 -5.35 20.78 -3.34
CA PRO A 22 -5.55 22.15 -3.81
C PRO A 22 -6.90 22.39 -4.50
N ALA A 23 -7.59 21.32 -4.94
CA ALA A 23 -8.94 21.42 -5.47
C ALA A 23 -10.01 21.65 -4.37
N LEU A 24 -9.59 21.73 -3.10
CA LEU A 24 -10.43 21.90 -1.92
C LEU A 24 -11.51 20.80 -1.85
N PHE A 25 -12.64 21.06 -1.21
CA PHE A 25 -13.67 20.05 -0.94
C PHE A 25 -14.99 20.34 -1.68
N VAL A 26 -14.94 21.16 -2.73
CA VAL A 26 -16.14 21.55 -3.51
C VAL A 26 -16.52 20.49 -4.53
N TYR A 27 -15.52 19.85 -5.15
CA TYR A 27 -15.72 18.80 -6.16
C TYR A 27 -15.04 17.51 -5.71
N GLY A 28 -15.76 16.39 -5.77
CA GLY A 28 -15.23 15.08 -5.38
C GLY A 28 -14.35 14.41 -6.45
N LEU A 29 -14.47 14.83 -7.72
CA LEU A 29 -13.78 14.21 -8.86
C LEU A 29 -12.24 14.16 -8.70
N PRO A 30 -11.55 15.20 -8.21
CA PRO A 30 -10.10 15.15 -7.98
C PRO A 30 -9.67 14.03 -7.03
N TYR A 31 -10.46 13.74 -5.99
CA TYR A 31 -10.16 12.69 -5.00
C TYR A 31 -10.35 11.27 -5.55
N PHE A 32 -11.02 11.10 -6.69
CA PHE A 32 -11.11 9.82 -7.38
C PHE A 32 -9.72 9.24 -7.67
N TYR A 33 -8.73 10.10 -7.95
CA TYR A 33 -7.36 9.67 -8.17
C TYR A 33 -6.75 9.00 -6.93
N VAL A 34 -6.96 9.57 -5.74
CA VAL A 34 -6.48 9.00 -4.46
C VAL A 34 -7.10 7.64 -4.20
N VAL A 35 -8.41 7.51 -4.45
CA VAL A 35 -9.15 6.25 -4.29
C VAL A 35 -8.61 5.20 -5.27
N TYR A 36 -8.46 5.57 -6.55
CA TYR A 36 -7.93 4.70 -7.58
C TYR A 36 -6.52 4.18 -7.24
N VAL A 37 -5.60 5.07 -6.88
CA VAL A 37 -4.22 4.70 -6.50
C VAL A 37 -4.23 3.78 -5.28
N THR A 38 -5.06 4.07 -4.27
CA THR A 38 -5.16 3.22 -3.08
C THR A 38 -5.60 1.80 -3.41
N ILE A 39 -6.65 1.64 -4.23
CA ILE A 39 -7.13 0.31 -4.66
C ILE A 39 -6.05 -0.43 -5.47
N LEU A 40 -5.40 0.27 -6.41
CA LEU A 40 -4.35 -0.28 -7.24
C LEU A 40 -3.17 -0.80 -6.42
N LEU A 41 -2.75 -0.05 -5.40
CA LEU A 41 -1.63 -0.44 -4.53
C LEU A 41 -1.99 -1.60 -3.59
N VAL A 42 -3.24 -1.68 -3.13
CA VAL A 42 -3.72 -2.82 -2.34
C VAL A 42 -3.73 -4.09 -3.18
N ASP A 43 -4.30 -4.05 -4.39
CA ASP A 43 -4.26 -5.18 -5.33
C ASP A 43 -2.81 -5.61 -5.62
N ARG A 44 -1.94 -4.62 -5.87
CA ARG A 44 -0.52 -4.85 -6.13
C ARG A 44 0.16 -5.54 -4.95
N ALA A 45 -0.11 -5.12 -3.71
CA ALA A 45 0.47 -5.73 -2.51
C ALA A 45 0.07 -7.21 -2.37
N ILE A 46 -1.17 -7.56 -2.70
CA ILE A 46 -1.67 -8.93 -2.65
C ILE A 46 -0.97 -9.79 -3.69
N ARG A 47 -0.94 -9.34 -4.95
CA ARG A 47 -0.26 -10.08 -6.03
C ARG A 47 1.24 -10.23 -5.79
N ASP A 48 1.88 -9.24 -5.17
CA ASP A 48 3.30 -9.33 -4.82
C ASP A 48 3.54 -10.35 -3.69
N ASP A 49 2.67 -10.38 -2.67
CA ASP A 49 2.73 -11.39 -1.60
C ASP A 49 2.61 -12.82 -2.16
N ASP A 50 1.71 -13.06 -3.11
CA ASP A 50 1.53 -14.37 -3.75
C ASP A 50 2.77 -14.81 -4.56
N ARG A 51 3.38 -13.87 -5.29
CA ARG A 51 4.62 -14.12 -6.03
C ARG A 51 5.78 -14.39 -5.08
N CYS A 52 5.93 -13.59 -4.03
CA CYS A 52 6.97 -13.74 -3.03
C CYS A 52 6.82 -15.05 -2.23
N ARG A 53 5.59 -15.44 -1.91
CA ARG A 53 5.28 -16.73 -1.29
C ARG A 53 5.67 -17.90 -2.20
N SER A 54 5.35 -17.82 -3.49
CA SER A 54 5.71 -18.85 -4.46
C SER A 54 7.22 -18.95 -4.70
N LYS A 55 7.92 -17.80 -4.69
CA LYS A 55 9.36 -17.72 -4.97
C LYS A 55 10.24 -18.08 -3.77
N TYR A 56 9.90 -17.58 -2.59
CA TYR A 56 10.76 -17.67 -1.40
C TYR A 56 10.23 -18.65 -0.34
N GLY A 57 8.99 -19.14 -0.47
CA GLY A 57 8.42 -20.21 0.35
C GLY A 57 8.58 -19.98 1.86
N LYS A 58 9.33 -20.87 2.52
CA LYS A 58 9.58 -20.81 3.98
C LYS A 58 10.22 -19.49 4.42
N TYR A 59 11.12 -18.91 3.62
CA TYR A 59 11.78 -17.66 3.97
C TYR A 59 10.81 -16.47 3.91
N TRP A 60 9.85 -16.49 2.98
CA TRP A 60 8.77 -15.49 2.96
C TRP A 60 7.92 -15.58 4.21
N LYS A 61 7.55 -16.79 4.65
CA LYS A 61 6.78 -16.99 5.87
C LYS A 61 7.49 -16.39 7.10
N LEU A 62 8.77 -16.71 7.28
CA LEU A 62 9.59 -16.16 8.37
C LEU A 62 9.70 -14.62 8.31
N TYR A 63 9.74 -14.05 7.11
CA TYR A 63 9.72 -12.60 6.94
C TYR A 63 8.37 -11.99 7.31
N CYS A 64 7.26 -12.59 6.86
CA CYS A 64 5.91 -12.15 7.20
C CYS A 64 5.62 -12.24 8.70
N ASP A 65 6.20 -13.22 9.40
CA ASP A 65 6.08 -13.34 10.87
C ASP A 65 6.82 -12.19 11.60
N LYS A 66 7.95 -11.72 11.05
CA LYS A 66 8.69 -10.56 11.59
C LYS A 66 8.04 -9.22 11.25
N VAL A 67 7.41 -9.14 10.08
CA VAL A 67 6.82 -7.91 9.54
C VAL A 67 5.37 -8.22 9.15
N PRO A 68 4.41 -8.23 10.11
CA PRO A 68 3.06 -8.72 9.88
C PRO A 68 2.22 -7.81 8.98
N TYR A 69 2.52 -6.50 8.97
CA TYR A 69 1.75 -5.50 8.22
C TYR A 69 2.21 -5.42 6.75
N ARG A 70 1.25 -5.31 5.83
CA ARG A 70 1.46 -5.09 4.40
C ARG A 70 1.80 -3.64 4.11
N ILE A 71 0.93 -2.68 4.45
CA ILE A 71 1.06 -1.29 4.01
C ILE A 71 1.16 -0.32 5.19
N VAL A 72 0.14 -0.32 6.06
CA VAL A 72 0.01 0.59 7.20
C VAL A 72 0.22 -0.17 8.51
N PRO A 73 1.31 0.12 9.24
CA PRO A 73 1.59 -0.53 10.51
C PRO A 73 0.43 -0.37 11.50
N GLY A 74 -0.02 -1.47 12.11
CA GLY A 74 -1.10 -1.48 13.09
C GLY A 74 -2.52 -1.53 12.51
N ILE A 75 -2.68 -1.45 11.18
CA ILE A 75 -4.00 -1.52 10.51
C ILE A 75 -4.00 -2.64 9.47
N TYR A 76 -3.07 -2.60 8.52
CA TYR A 76 -3.02 -3.49 7.37
C TYR A 76 -1.60 -3.75 6.91
#